data_AF-A0A0F9DNX2-F1
#
_entry.id   AF-A0A0F9DNX2-F1
#
_cell.length_a   1.000
_cell.length_b   1.000
_cell.length_c   1.000
_cell.angle_alpha   90.00
_cell.angle_beta   90.00
_cell.angle_gamma   90.00
#
_symmetry.space_group_name_H-M   'P 1'
#
loop_
_entity.id
_entity.type
_entity.pdbx_description
1 polymer ?
#
loop_
_entity_poly.entity_id
_entity_poly.type
_entity_poly.pdbx_seq_one_letter_code
_entity_poly.pdbx_strand_id
1 'polypeptide(L)'
;KKNLAIIILAIVLAVSGIGNIILGVLIGGVEVTPPEKEVLIIGTGSGPADLDPTDAWDSASNDVIMQVAETLFFNNLSDPDMPLLNWLAESYTWESPTLLEITLRTGVKFHDGTAFNADAAIWNFERLYYFMNHSGELPSGTPVAKIQEDDVIIFFNFRTDRGRQLTEALSQRDFHEQNMHHMKFHYVTLTNYDQTFKDIHVIYEKDNIKDTLGSVLEKHGKKQIRIAETEKYPHVTFFFNGGREEPFEGEQRLLCPSPKVATYDLQPEMSAYEIRDEIIPELQKGEVDFVCLNFANPDMVGHTGDMDAAIKACETVDKCAKDVITAATQNGYSTIVIADHGNCETMVNSDGSPNTAHTTNPVPLILVDEDLKEIKDGVLGDIAPTILKMMGIAQPELMTRKALV
;
A
#
# COMPACT_ATOMS: atom_id res chain seq x y z
N LYS A 1 -3.07 -28.52 -30.50
CA LYS A 1 -3.50 -27.57 -29.45
C LYS A 1 -2.24 -26.82 -29.07
N LYS A 2 -2.11 -25.53 -29.41
CA LYS A 2 -0.95 -24.74 -28.95
C LYS A 2 -1.08 -24.64 -27.43
N ASN A 3 -0.08 -25.10 -26.69
CA ASN A 3 0.01 -24.87 -25.26
C ASN A 3 0.46 -23.43 -25.10
N LEU A 4 -0.50 -22.51 -25.05
CA LEU A 4 -0.20 -21.11 -24.98
C LEU A 4 0.09 -20.73 -23.52
N ALA A 5 1.27 -21.04 -23.00
CA ALA A 5 1.79 -20.26 -21.89
C ALA A 5 2.31 -18.94 -22.39
N ILE A 6 1.76 -17.91 -21.76
CA ILE A 6 2.29 -16.57 -21.82
C ILE A 6 3.25 -16.46 -20.66
N ILE A 7 4.53 -16.22 -20.98
CA ILE A 7 5.48 -15.74 -20.00
C ILE A 7 5.29 -14.24 -19.90
N ILE A 8 4.89 -13.75 -18.73
CA ILE A 8 5.09 -12.34 -18.41
C ILE A 8 6.49 -12.27 -17.82
N LEU A 9 7.40 -11.63 -18.54
CA LEU A 9 8.67 -11.24 -17.97
C LEU A 9 8.49 -9.81 -17.43
N ALA A 10 8.21 -9.68 -16.14
CA ALA A 10 8.25 -8.39 -15.46
C ALA A 10 9.72 -8.03 -15.23
N ILE A 11 10.28 -7.19 -16.10
CA ILE A 11 11.55 -6.52 -15.84
C ILE A 11 11.17 -5.34 -14.96
N VAL A 12 11.37 -5.51 -13.65
CA VAL A 12 10.90 -4.51 -12.71
C VAL A 12 11.76 -3.27 -12.83
N LEU A 13 11.09 -2.16 -13.02
CA LEU A 13 11.63 -0.83 -12.83
C LEU A 13 10.67 -0.15 -11.81
N ALA A 14 10.61 -0.54 -10.53
CA ALA A 14 9.82 -0.03 -9.33
C ALA A 14 8.61 0.98 -9.36
N VAL A 15 7.51 0.74 -8.60
CA VAL A 15 6.37 1.61 -8.20
C VAL A 15 6.56 1.84 -6.73
N SER A 16 6.41 3.10 -6.33
CA SER A 16 6.56 3.48 -4.94
C SER A 16 5.16 3.51 -4.41
N GLY A 17 4.95 2.76 -3.34
CA GLY A 17 4.18 3.31 -2.24
C GLY A 17 4.81 4.67 -1.91
N ILE A 18 4.10 5.74 -2.24
CA ILE A 18 4.53 7.11 -2.07
C ILE A 18 4.89 7.31 -0.59
N GLY A 19 6.17 7.58 -0.35
CA GLY A 19 6.71 8.00 0.93
C GLY A 19 7.48 9.31 0.71
N ASN A 20 6.81 10.43 1.01
CA ASN A 20 7.33 11.74 1.36
C ASN A 20 8.68 12.18 0.76
N ILE A 21 8.62 13.04 -0.26
CA ILE A 21 9.69 14.02 -0.55
C ILE A 21 9.28 15.34 0.13
N ILE A 22 10.06 15.73 1.14
CA ILE A 22 10.02 17.06 1.75
C ILE A 22 10.93 17.96 0.92
N LEU A 23 10.37 18.95 0.21
CA LEU A 23 11.16 20.04 -0.35
C LEU A 23 10.87 21.32 0.43
N GLY A 24 11.80 21.64 1.33
CA GLY A 24 11.85 22.93 2.01
C GLY A 24 12.18 24.05 1.01
N VAL A 25 11.38 25.11 1.08
CA VAL A 25 11.56 26.36 0.33
C VAL A 25 12.94 26.96 0.62
N LEU A 26 13.78 27.07 -0.41
CA LEU A 26 14.86 28.05 -0.46
C LEU A 26 14.70 28.91 -1.70
N ILE A 27 14.66 30.21 -1.43
CA ILE A 27 14.38 31.32 -2.33
C ILE A 27 15.57 31.48 -3.29
N GLY A 28 15.34 31.35 -4.60
CA GLY A 28 16.36 31.62 -5.63
C GLY A 28 15.82 31.39 -7.03
N GLY A 29 15.66 32.47 -7.80
CA GLY A 29 14.95 32.47 -9.07
C GLY A 29 15.56 31.59 -10.16
N VAL A 30 14.74 30.71 -10.71
CA VAL A 30 14.85 30.17 -12.07
C VAL A 30 13.42 30.16 -12.63
N GLU A 31 13.20 30.84 -13.75
CA GLU A 31 11.91 30.78 -14.47
C GLU A 31 11.71 29.36 -15.02
N VAL A 32 10.72 28.65 -14.47
CA VAL A 32 10.23 27.38 -15.02
C VAL A 32 8.87 27.67 -15.65
N THR A 33 8.74 27.41 -16.96
CA THR A 33 7.46 27.47 -17.65
C THR A 33 6.56 26.35 -17.10
N PRO A 34 5.39 26.65 -16.50
CA PRO A 34 4.58 25.62 -15.85
C PRO A 34 3.90 24.73 -16.89
N PRO A 35 3.79 23.40 -16.63
CA PRO A 35 3.01 22.53 -17.50
C PRO A 35 1.51 22.85 -17.38
N GLU A 36 0.78 22.77 -18.48
CA GLU A 36 -0.69 22.84 -18.53
C GLU A 36 -1.30 21.67 -17.74
N LYS A 37 -1.46 21.82 -16.43
CA LYS A 37 -2.42 21.06 -15.63
C LYS A 37 -3.00 21.95 -14.55
N GLU A 38 -4.30 22.14 -14.62
CA GLU A 38 -5.17 22.72 -13.57
C GLU A 38 -5.23 21.81 -12.32
N VAL A 39 -4.08 21.41 -11.78
CA VAL A 39 -4.03 20.54 -10.60
C VAL A 39 -3.11 21.15 -9.56
N LEU A 40 -3.72 21.67 -8.50
CA LEU A 40 -3.06 22.11 -7.29
C LEU A 40 -2.72 20.88 -6.44
N ILE A 41 -1.42 20.59 -6.28
CA ILE A 41 -0.94 19.55 -5.37
C ILE A 41 -0.53 20.25 -4.06
N ILE A 42 -1.27 19.98 -2.99
CA ILE A 42 -0.97 20.47 -1.64
C ILE A 42 -0.34 19.32 -0.86
N GLY A 43 0.94 19.44 -0.51
CA GLY A 43 1.56 18.55 0.47
C GLY A 43 1.08 18.91 1.87
N THR A 44 0.37 18.02 2.55
CA THR A 44 0.11 18.15 3.97
C THR A 44 1.41 17.87 4.75
N GLY A 45 1.54 18.38 5.97
CA GLY A 45 2.67 18.07 6.85
C GLY A 45 2.77 16.56 7.15
N SER A 46 3.75 16.17 7.98
CA SER A 46 3.86 14.80 8.53
C SER A 46 2.51 14.25 8.98
N GLY A 47 2.34 12.93 8.99
CA GLY A 47 1.12 12.31 9.50
C GLY A 47 0.81 12.73 10.95
N PRO A 48 -0.44 12.53 11.41
CA PRO A 48 -0.86 12.91 12.75
C PRO A 48 0.06 12.27 13.80
N ALA A 49 0.50 13.07 14.77
CA ALA A 49 1.35 12.60 15.86
C ALA A 49 0.51 11.98 17.01
N ASP A 50 -0.69 12.49 17.21
CA ASP A 50 -1.67 12.02 18.19
C ASP A 50 -3.08 12.21 17.61
N LEU A 51 -4.09 11.48 18.09
CA LEU A 51 -5.50 11.70 17.71
C LEU A 51 -6.41 11.95 18.92
N ASP A 52 -5.84 12.18 20.10
CA ASP A 52 -6.58 12.68 21.25
C ASP A 52 -6.90 14.18 21.06
N PRO A 53 -8.18 14.57 20.94
CA PRO A 53 -8.56 15.97 20.78
C PRO A 53 -8.12 16.89 21.93
N THR A 54 -7.68 16.31 23.06
CA THR A 54 -7.18 17.06 24.22
C THR A 54 -5.67 17.33 24.16
N ASP A 55 -4.89 16.49 23.45
CA ASP A 55 -3.42 16.56 23.42
C ASP A 55 -2.85 16.88 22.02
N ALA A 56 -3.63 16.68 20.96
CA ALA A 56 -3.22 16.95 19.60
C ALA A 56 -3.31 18.44 19.23
N TRP A 57 -2.16 19.11 19.11
CA TRP A 57 -2.08 20.52 18.71
C TRP A 57 -1.49 20.75 17.31
N ASP A 58 -0.90 19.72 16.70
CA ASP A 58 -0.37 19.85 15.34
C ASP A 58 -1.50 19.84 14.29
N SER A 59 -1.21 20.41 13.12
CA SER A 59 -2.21 20.59 12.06
C SER A 59 -2.70 19.25 11.49
N ALA A 60 -1.82 18.26 11.33
CA ALA A 60 -2.18 17.00 10.69
C ALA A 60 -3.08 16.15 11.57
N SER A 61 -2.82 16.15 12.88
CA SER A 61 -3.70 15.55 13.89
C SER A 61 -5.06 16.22 13.93
N ASN A 62 -5.10 17.55 13.94
CA ASN A 62 -6.36 18.31 13.94
C ASN A 62 -7.20 18.06 12.67
N ASP A 63 -6.57 17.99 11.50
CA ASP A 63 -7.25 17.70 10.23
C ASP A 63 -7.98 16.34 10.27
N VAL A 64 -7.36 15.32 10.88
CA VAL A 64 -7.98 14.00 11.04
C VAL A 64 -9.05 14.02 12.12
N ILE A 65 -8.77 14.62 13.28
CA ILE A 65 -9.71 14.70 14.40
C ILE A 65 -11.02 15.37 13.97
N MET A 66 -10.94 16.48 13.21
CA MET A 66 -12.13 17.20 12.75
C MET A 66 -12.99 16.42 11.74
N GLN A 67 -12.49 15.32 11.17
CA GLN A 67 -13.26 14.41 10.32
C GLN A 67 -13.87 13.23 11.10
N VAL A 68 -13.37 12.96 12.31
CA VAL A 68 -13.74 11.80 13.12
C VAL A 68 -14.60 12.21 14.32
N ALA A 69 -14.36 13.39 14.88
CA ALA A 69 -15.05 13.94 16.04
C ALA A 69 -15.78 15.24 15.68
N GLU A 70 -16.97 15.39 16.23
CA GLU A 70 -17.75 16.64 16.16
C GLU A 70 -17.69 17.37 17.50
N THR A 71 -17.46 18.68 17.48
CA THR A 71 -17.41 19.50 18.69
C THR A 71 -18.79 20.08 19.04
N LEU A 72 -18.94 20.60 20.27
CA LEU A 72 -20.12 21.39 20.64
C LEU A 72 -20.17 22.72 19.88
N PHE A 73 -19.00 23.38 19.79
CA PHE A 73 -18.79 24.66 19.14
C PHE A 73 -17.44 24.67 18.43
N PHE A 74 -17.25 25.58 17.47
CA PHE A 74 -15.97 25.82 16.82
C PHE A 74 -15.70 27.32 16.68
N ASN A 75 -14.44 27.74 16.74
CA ASN A 75 -14.09 29.15 16.54
C ASN A 75 -14.20 29.51 15.05
N ASN A 76 -14.82 30.65 14.74
CA ASN A 76 -14.75 31.20 13.38
C ASN A 76 -13.36 31.79 13.12
N LEU A 77 -12.45 30.99 12.58
CA LEU A 77 -11.09 31.43 12.25
C LEU A 77 -11.03 32.48 11.12
N SER A 78 -12.12 32.71 10.41
CA SER A 78 -12.21 33.75 9.38
C SER A 78 -12.52 35.14 9.93
N ASP A 79 -12.90 35.23 11.21
CA ASP A 79 -13.26 36.47 11.89
C ASP A 79 -12.23 36.80 12.99
N PRO A 80 -11.67 38.03 13.02
CA PRO A 80 -10.68 38.43 14.04
C PRO A 80 -11.17 38.28 15.48
N ASP A 81 -12.48 38.39 15.72
CA ASP A 81 -13.07 38.27 17.05
C ASP A 81 -13.29 36.81 17.46
N MET A 82 -13.02 35.86 16.54
CA MET A 82 -13.13 34.41 16.73
C MET A 82 -14.41 33.97 17.47
N PRO A 83 -15.61 34.42 17.06
CA PRO A 83 -16.84 34.03 17.71
C PRO A 83 -17.02 32.51 17.65
N LEU A 84 -17.62 31.94 18.69
CA LEU A 84 -18.03 30.54 18.71
C LEU A 84 -19.20 30.34 17.76
N LEU A 85 -19.06 29.38 16.86
CA LEU A 85 -20.10 28.91 15.98
C LEU A 85 -20.69 27.60 16.51
N ASN A 86 -22.00 27.48 16.40
CA ASN A 86 -22.78 26.34 16.85
C ASN A 86 -22.49 25.09 16.00
N TRP A 87 -22.27 23.95 16.65
CA TRP A 87 -22.19 22.64 16.00
C TRP A 87 -23.12 21.63 16.67
N LEU A 88 -22.61 20.69 17.50
CA LEU A 88 -23.48 19.78 18.26
C LEU A 88 -24.33 20.52 19.31
N ALA A 89 -23.96 21.74 19.69
CA ALA A 89 -24.80 22.64 20.47
C ALA A 89 -25.53 23.64 19.56
N GLU A 90 -26.78 23.96 19.92
CA GLU A 90 -27.62 24.95 19.23
C GLU A 90 -27.43 26.36 19.77
N SER A 91 -27.01 26.50 21.03
CA SER A 91 -26.74 27.79 21.65
C SER A 91 -25.99 27.61 22.97
N TYR A 92 -25.46 28.73 23.49
CA TYR A 92 -24.96 28.84 24.85
C TYR A 92 -25.38 30.17 25.48
N THR A 93 -25.47 30.23 26.80
CA THR A 93 -25.76 31.45 27.55
C THR A 93 -24.98 31.45 28.88
N TRP A 94 -24.28 32.55 29.16
CA TRP A 94 -23.63 32.76 30.45
C TRP A 94 -24.64 33.33 31.44
N GLU A 95 -25.13 32.51 32.36
CA GLU A 95 -26.03 32.92 33.44
C GLU A 95 -25.27 33.67 34.55
N SER A 96 -23.97 33.40 34.69
CA SER A 96 -23.04 34.12 35.56
C SER A 96 -21.60 33.90 35.10
N PRO A 97 -20.59 34.58 35.68
CA PRO A 97 -19.18 34.34 35.33
C PRO A 97 -18.69 32.90 35.52
N THR A 98 -19.43 32.06 36.26
CA THR A 98 -19.08 30.66 36.56
C THR A 98 -20.17 29.68 36.17
N LEU A 99 -21.21 30.12 35.45
CA LEU A 99 -22.32 29.25 35.04
C LEU A 99 -22.63 29.47 33.57
N LEU A 100 -22.37 28.43 32.78
CA LEU A 100 -22.64 28.37 31.35
C LEU A 100 -23.76 27.36 31.11
N GLU A 101 -24.84 27.80 30.49
CA GLU A 101 -25.90 26.94 29.99
C GLU A 101 -25.64 26.66 28.50
N ILE A 102 -25.75 25.39 28.09
CA ILE A 102 -25.56 24.94 26.70
C ILE A 102 -26.81 24.17 26.27
N THR A 103 -27.42 24.59 25.17
CA THR A 103 -28.53 23.84 24.54
C THR A 103 -27.96 22.88 23.51
N LEU A 104 -28.17 21.57 23.68
CA LEU A 104 -27.67 20.55 22.77
C LEU A 104 -28.65 20.29 21.62
N ARG A 105 -28.11 19.99 20.44
CA ARG A 105 -28.88 19.55 19.28
C ARG A 105 -29.57 18.22 19.58
N THR A 106 -30.84 18.13 19.22
CA THR A 106 -31.63 16.90 19.40
C THR A 106 -31.62 16.02 18.16
N GLY A 107 -31.88 14.72 18.34
CA GLY A 107 -31.97 13.75 17.24
C GLY A 107 -30.63 13.29 16.65
N VAL A 108 -29.51 13.76 17.21
CA VAL A 108 -28.16 13.29 16.85
C VAL A 108 -27.91 11.92 17.48
N LYS A 109 -27.28 11.03 16.70
CA LYS A 109 -26.87 9.70 17.15
C LYS A 109 -25.41 9.47 16.82
N PHE A 110 -24.72 8.75 17.69
CA PHE A 110 -23.39 8.22 17.41
C PHE A 110 -23.47 7.11 16.35
N HIS A 111 -22.31 6.73 15.82
CA HIS A 111 -22.18 5.69 14.79
C HIS A 111 -22.70 4.32 15.24
N ASP A 112 -22.69 4.05 16.55
CA ASP A 112 -23.25 2.85 17.18
C ASP A 112 -24.79 2.90 17.37
N GLY A 113 -25.42 4.02 16.99
CA GLY A 113 -26.85 4.26 17.11
C GLY A 113 -27.32 4.79 18.46
N THR A 114 -26.44 4.95 19.44
CA THR A 114 -26.75 5.58 20.73
C THR A 114 -27.03 7.08 20.55
N ALA A 115 -27.88 7.65 21.42
CA ALA A 115 -28.27 9.06 21.30
C ALA A 115 -27.20 9.98 21.91
N PHE A 116 -26.85 11.05 21.20
CA PHE A 116 -26.10 12.15 21.80
C PHE A 116 -26.99 12.91 22.79
N ASN A 117 -26.49 13.11 24.01
CA ASN A 117 -27.23 13.72 25.10
C ASN A 117 -26.30 14.47 26.08
N ALA A 118 -26.89 15.04 27.14
CA ALA A 118 -26.15 15.80 28.15
C ALA A 118 -25.09 14.95 28.86
N ASP A 119 -25.36 13.67 29.15
CA ASP A 119 -24.41 12.80 29.84
C ASP A 119 -23.13 12.60 29.00
N ALA A 120 -23.27 12.40 27.68
CA ALA A 120 -22.13 12.30 26.77
C ALA A 120 -21.30 13.60 26.70
N ALA A 121 -21.97 14.76 26.72
CA ALA A 121 -21.29 16.04 26.75
C ALA A 121 -20.58 16.28 28.10
N ILE A 122 -21.24 15.98 29.22
CA ILE A 122 -20.68 16.11 30.58
C ILE A 122 -19.45 15.23 30.73
N TRP A 123 -19.51 13.97 30.28
CA TRP A 123 -18.38 13.05 30.34
C TRP A 123 -17.12 13.63 29.65
N ASN A 124 -17.29 14.31 28.51
CA ASN A 124 -16.17 14.97 27.83
C ASN A 124 -15.61 16.17 28.61
N PHE A 125 -16.47 16.98 29.25
CA PHE A 125 -16.02 18.05 30.13
C PHE A 125 -15.32 17.52 31.39
N GLU A 126 -15.82 16.45 31.99
CA GLU A 126 -15.20 15.79 33.14
C GLU A 126 -13.84 15.18 32.76
N ARG A 127 -13.73 14.58 31.57
CA ARG A 127 -12.47 14.12 31.00
C ARG A 127 -11.49 15.28 30.81
N LEU A 128 -11.91 16.38 30.18
CA LEU A 128 -11.08 17.56 29.98
C LEU A 128 -10.64 18.14 31.33
N TYR A 129 -11.54 18.25 32.29
CA TYR A 129 -11.26 18.71 33.65
C TYR A 129 -10.30 17.77 34.37
N TYR A 130 -10.45 16.45 34.22
CA TYR A 130 -9.52 15.46 34.74
C TYR A 130 -8.12 15.71 34.17
N PHE A 131 -7.98 15.84 32.85
CA PHE A 131 -6.70 16.13 32.21
C PHE A 131 -6.12 17.47 32.68
N MET A 132 -6.88 18.57 32.65
CA MET A 132 -6.41 19.89 33.07
C MET A 132 -5.95 19.95 34.54
N ASN A 133 -6.50 19.11 35.42
CA ASN A 133 -6.11 19.08 36.83
C ASN A 133 -5.07 18.00 37.17
N HIS A 134 -4.98 16.91 36.40
CA HIS A 134 -3.98 15.87 36.57
C HIS A 134 -2.74 16.09 35.69
N SER A 135 -2.79 17.02 34.72
CA SER A 135 -1.66 17.50 33.92
C SER A 135 -0.89 18.66 34.58
N GLY A 136 -0.90 18.74 35.91
CA GLY A 136 0.26 19.32 36.60
C GLY A 136 1.55 18.55 36.22
N GLU A 137 2.72 19.04 36.61
CA GLU A 137 3.98 18.30 36.38
C GLU A 137 3.90 16.91 37.02
N LEU A 138 3.55 15.91 36.21
CA LEU A 138 3.73 14.51 36.58
C LEU A 138 5.24 14.30 36.77
N PRO A 139 5.66 13.54 37.80
CA PRO A 139 7.04 13.14 37.91
C PRO A 139 7.47 12.50 36.60
N SER A 140 8.60 12.94 36.06
CA SER A 140 9.15 12.42 34.80
C SER A 140 9.09 10.88 34.78
N GLY A 141 8.43 10.33 33.77
CA GLY A 141 8.21 8.88 33.61
C GLY A 141 6.89 8.34 34.14
N THR A 142 5.99 9.17 34.67
CA THR A 142 4.64 8.73 35.08
C THR A 142 3.65 8.91 33.92
N PRO A 143 3.03 7.83 33.40
CA PRO A 143 2.03 7.95 32.33
C PRO A 143 0.71 8.51 32.89
N VAL A 144 0.07 9.41 32.13
CA VAL A 144 -1.23 10.02 32.47
C VAL A 144 -2.33 8.97 32.57
N ALA A 145 -2.30 8.00 31.66
CA ALA A 145 -3.17 6.82 31.64
C ALA A 145 -2.39 5.62 31.13
N LYS A 146 -2.86 4.42 31.48
CA LYS A 146 -2.38 3.15 30.93
C LYS A 146 -3.57 2.47 30.26
N ILE A 147 -3.30 1.73 29.20
CA ILE A 147 -4.30 0.84 28.57
C ILE A 147 -4.72 -0.20 29.61
N GLN A 148 -6.03 -0.40 29.74
CA GLN A 148 -6.64 -1.39 30.62
C GLN A 148 -7.50 -2.37 29.80
N GLU A 149 -7.92 -3.46 30.44
CA GLU A 149 -8.94 -4.33 29.87
C GLU A 149 -10.23 -3.53 29.60
N ASP A 150 -10.94 -3.90 28.55
CA ASP A 150 -12.20 -3.28 28.08
C ASP A 150 -12.09 -1.84 27.55
N ASP A 151 -10.89 -1.25 27.47
CA ASP A 151 -10.68 0.00 26.73
C ASP A 151 -11.01 -0.18 25.23
N VAL A 152 -11.29 0.94 24.55
CA VAL A 152 -11.42 0.99 23.08
C VAL A 152 -10.09 1.45 22.50
N ILE A 153 -9.49 0.63 21.64
CA ILE A 153 -8.27 0.98 20.92
C ILE A 153 -8.61 1.21 19.45
N ILE A 154 -8.34 2.41 18.94
CA ILE A 154 -8.41 2.71 17.51
C ILE A 154 -7.00 2.85 16.97
N PHE A 155 -6.53 1.84 16.23
CA PHE A 155 -5.24 1.92 15.54
C PHE A 155 -5.46 2.43 14.12
N PHE A 156 -5.19 3.72 13.95
CA PHE A 156 -5.54 4.46 12.75
C PHE A 156 -4.60 4.24 11.54
N ASN A 157 -3.54 3.46 11.70
CA ASN A 157 -2.66 3.18 10.57
C ASN A 157 -3.43 2.39 9.49
N PHE A 158 -3.44 2.89 8.26
CA PHE A 158 -4.00 2.14 7.13
C PHE A 158 -2.98 1.20 6.48
N ARG A 159 -1.68 1.40 6.77
CA ARG A 159 -0.58 0.58 6.27
C ARG A 159 -0.39 -0.62 7.19
N THR A 160 -0.51 -1.81 6.63
CA THR A 160 -0.72 -3.06 7.37
C THR A 160 0.55 -3.66 7.97
N ASP A 161 1.71 -3.51 7.30
CA ASP A 161 2.97 -4.16 7.65
C ASP A 161 3.47 -3.81 9.07
N ARG A 162 3.54 -2.53 9.40
CA ARG A 162 4.10 -2.05 10.68
C ARG A 162 3.14 -2.18 11.86
N GLY A 163 1.83 -2.19 11.60
CA GLY A 163 0.80 -2.32 12.65
C GLY A 163 0.74 -3.70 13.30
N ARG A 164 1.24 -4.74 12.60
CA ARG A 164 1.16 -6.14 13.03
C ARG A 164 1.81 -6.40 14.38
N GLN A 165 3.09 -6.01 14.55
CA GLN A 165 3.84 -6.33 15.76
C GLN A 165 3.23 -5.72 17.03
N LEU A 166 2.75 -4.47 16.94
CA LEU A 166 2.10 -3.82 18.06
C LEU A 166 0.73 -4.45 18.36
N THR A 167 -0.04 -4.78 17.32
CA THR A 167 -1.32 -5.47 17.46
C THR A 167 -1.12 -6.84 18.11
N GLU A 168 -0.09 -7.59 17.69
CA GLU A 168 0.28 -8.88 18.28
C GLU A 168 0.57 -8.76 19.78
N ALA A 169 1.43 -7.80 20.13
CA ALA A 169 1.90 -7.61 21.50
C ALA A 169 0.81 -7.11 22.45
N LEU A 170 -0.12 -6.30 21.94
CA LEU A 170 -1.21 -5.78 22.77
C LEU A 170 -2.35 -6.80 22.91
N SER A 171 -2.76 -7.50 21.84
CA SER A 171 -4.05 -8.23 21.81
C SER A 171 -3.98 -9.70 21.45
N GLN A 172 -2.91 -10.19 20.82
CA GLN A 172 -2.94 -11.52 20.19
C GLN A 172 -2.13 -12.58 20.94
N ARG A 173 -0.98 -12.20 21.54
CA ARG A 173 -0.12 -13.16 22.24
C ARG A 173 0.76 -12.50 23.32
N ASP A 174 1.18 -13.32 24.27
CA ASP A 174 2.15 -12.92 25.29
C ASP A 174 3.58 -12.83 24.74
N PHE A 175 4.31 -11.86 25.26
CA PHE A 175 5.73 -11.61 24.98
C PHE A 175 6.48 -11.59 26.31
N HIS A 176 6.70 -12.77 26.88
CA HIS A 176 7.29 -12.93 28.22
C HIS A 176 8.70 -12.36 28.36
N GLU A 177 9.52 -12.42 27.30
CA GLU A 177 10.86 -11.84 27.29
C GLU A 177 10.83 -10.31 27.47
N GLN A 178 9.73 -9.67 27.05
CA GLN A 178 9.48 -8.25 27.17
C GLN A 178 8.57 -7.92 28.36
N ASN A 179 8.20 -8.92 29.17
CA ASN A 179 7.24 -8.80 30.28
C ASN A 179 5.90 -8.17 29.85
N MET A 180 5.43 -8.55 28.66
CA MET A 180 4.15 -8.09 28.12
C MET A 180 3.16 -9.25 28.06
N HIS A 181 1.93 -8.95 28.47
CA HIS A 181 0.79 -9.85 28.38
C HIS A 181 -0.26 -9.23 27.48
N HIS A 182 -0.80 -10.04 26.57
CA HIS A 182 -1.92 -9.57 25.77
C HIS A 182 -3.14 -9.33 26.67
N MET A 183 -3.90 -8.30 26.35
CA MET A 183 -5.14 -7.95 27.04
C MET A 183 -6.30 -8.01 26.06
N LYS A 184 -7.52 -8.08 26.59
CA LYS A 184 -8.73 -8.00 25.79
C LYS A 184 -9.28 -6.57 25.83
N PHE A 185 -9.55 -6.02 24.66
CA PHE A 185 -10.12 -4.68 24.48
C PHE A 185 -10.96 -4.66 23.21
N HIS A 186 -11.76 -3.59 23.03
CA HIS A 186 -12.45 -3.37 21.76
C HIS A 186 -11.46 -2.77 20.76
N TYR A 187 -10.83 -3.64 19.97
CA TYR A 187 -9.74 -3.25 19.07
C TYR A 187 -10.24 -2.99 17.65
N VAL A 188 -10.17 -1.73 17.22
CA VAL A 188 -10.52 -1.27 15.89
C VAL A 188 -9.26 -0.90 15.10
N THR A 189 -9.14 -1.37 13.86
CA THR A 189 -8.06 -0.99 12.92
C THR A 189 -8.63 -0.37 11.66
N LEU A 190 -7.89 0.54 11.02
CA LEU A 190 -8.37 1.14 9.77
C LEU A 190 -8.47 0.12 8.64
N THR A 191 -7.48 -0.78 8.53
CA THR A 191 -7.43 -1.86 7.54
C THR A 191 -7.12 -3.19 8.21
N ASN A 192 -7.30 -4.30 7.49
CA ASN A 192 -6.95 -5.62 8.00
C ASN A 192 -5.41 -5.77 8.04
N TYR A 193 -4.84 -5.83 9.24
CA TYR A 193 -3.39 -6.02 9.40
C TYR A 193 -2.97 -7.47 9.15
N ASP A 194 -3.72 -8.43 9.68
CA ASP A 194 -3.52 -9.86 9.49
C ASP A 194 -4.86 -10.60 9.68
N GLN A 195 -5.22 -11.46 8.72
CA GLN A 195 -6.49 -12.22 8.77
C GLN A 195 -6.52 -13.28 9.88
N THR A 196 -5.36 -13.65 10.42
CA THR A 196 -5.25 -14.61 11.52
C THR A 196 -5.48 -13.98 12.89
N PHE A 197 -5.46 -12.64 12.98
CA PHE A 197 -5.75 -11.94 14.22
C PHE A 197 -7.20 -12.14 14.64
N LYS A 198 -7.38 -12.34 15.94
CA LYS A 198 -8.67 -12.59 16.58
C LYS A 198 -9.18 -11.31 17.21
N ASP A 199 -10.49 -11.16 17.22
CA ASP A 199 -11.21 -10.08 17.90
C ASP A 199 -10.75 -8.66 17.46
N ILE A 200 -10.42 -8.50 16.17
CA ILE A 200 -10.13 -7.21 15.54
C ILE A 200 -11.33 -6.75 14.70
N HIS A 201 -11.75 -5.50 14.88
CA HIS A 201 -12.77 -4.85 14.09
C HIS A 201 -12.12 -3.97 13.01
N VAL A 202 -12.38 -4.25 11.73
CA VAL A 202 -11.77 -3.52 10.60
C VAL A 202 -12.75 -2.49 10.05
N ILE A 203 -12.33 -1.23 9.94
CA ILE A 203 -13.17 -0.15 9.40
C ILE A 203 -13.32 -0.27 7.88
N TYR A 204 -12.19 -0.41 7.17
CA TYR A 204 -12.16 -0.53 5.71
C TYR A 204 -11.76 -1.94 5.30
N GLU A 205 -12.76 -2.79 5.15
CA GLU A 205 -12.57 -4.11 4.55
C GLU A 205 -12.42 -3.97 3.03
N LYS A 206 -11.33 -4.53 2.50
CA LYS A 206 -11.15 -4.65 1.05
C LYS A 206 -11.32 -6.10 0.67
N ASP A 207 -12.43 -6.42 0.03
CA ASP A 207 -12.63 -7.73 -0.58
C ASP A 207 -11.49 -8.04 -1.57
N ASN A 208 -11.13 -9.31 -1.66
CA ASN A 208 -10.27 -9.78 -2.74
C ASN A 208 -10.88 -9.42 -4.09
N ILE A 209 -10.03 -8.97 -5.02
CA ILE A 209 -10.48 -8.68 -6.38
C ILE A 209 -10.92 -10.00 -7.02
N LYS A 210 -12.18 -10.06 -7.46
CA LYS A 210 -12.76 -11.22 -8.14
C LYS A 210 -12.36 -11.24 -9.61
N ASP A 211 -12.39 -12.42 -10.21
CA ASP A 211 -12.10 -12.63 -11.63
C ASP A 211 -10.76 -12.01 -12.10
N THR A 212 -9.74 -12.06 -11.23
CA THR A 212 -8.35 -11.80 -11.63
C THR A 212 -7.88 -12.87 -12.62
N LEU A 213 -6.79 -12.60 -13.35
CA LEU A 213 -6.27 -13.54 -14.34
C LEU A 213 -6.07 -14.93 -13.76
N GLY A 214 -5.44 -15.06 -12.59
CA GLY A 214 -5.21 -16.35 -11.93
C GLY A 214 -6.51 -17.11 -11.65
N SER A 215 -7.57 -16.42 -11.22
CA SER A 215 -8.89 -17.04 -10.98
C SER A 215 -9.58 -17.47 -12.27
N VAL A 216 -9.47 -16.66 -13.34
CA VAL A 216 -10.05 -17.04 -14.64
C VAL A 216 -9.33 -18.27 -15.20
N LEU A 217 -8.01 -18.36 -15.07
CA LEU A 217 -7.23 -19.51 -15.49
C LEU A 217 -7.61 -20.78 -14.73
N GLU A 218 -7.75 -20.70 -13.41
CA GLU A 218 -8.25 -21.79 -12.56
C GLU A 218 -9.61 -22.31 -13.03
N LYS A 219 -10.58 -21.41 -13.26
CA LYS A 219 -11.93 -21.76 -13.74
C LYS A 219 -11.92 -22.48 -15.10
N HIS A 220 -10.86 -22.31 -15.89
CA HIS A 220 -10.67 -22.97 -17.18
C HIS A 220 -9.71 -24.17 -17.11
N GLY A 221 -9.36 -24.63 -15.91
CA GLY A 221 -8.50 -25.79 -15.67
C GLY A 221 -7.07 -25.59 -16.17
N LYS A 222 -6.58 -24.34 -16.20
CA LYS A 222 -5.25 -23.98 -16.70
C LYS A 222 -4.21 -24.08 -15.59
N LYS A 223 -3.10 -24.77 -15.87
CA LYS A 223 -1.95 -24.84 -14.97
C LYS A 223 -1.15 -23.53 -15.05
N GLN A 224 -0.75 -22.99 -13.92
CA GLN A 224 -0.05 -21.71 -13.85
C GLN A 224 1.14 -21.75 -12.90
N ILE A 225 2.24 -21.08 -13.26
CA ILE A 225 3.43 -20.93 -12.40
C ILE A 225 3.64 -19.46 -12.05
N ARG A 226 3.92 -19.18 -10.79
CA ARG A 226 4.41 -17.88 -10.29
C ARG A 226 5.85 -18.06 -9.85
N ILE A 227 6.77 -17.24 -10.34
CA ILE A 227 8.18 -17.35 -9.99
C ILE A 227 8.81 -15.96 -9.81
N ALA A 228 9.51 -15.79 -8.70
CA ALA A 228 10.31 -14.61 -8.40
C ALA A 228 11.30 -14.95 -7.28
N GLU A 229 12.24 -14.05 -7.05
CA GLU A 229 13.03 -14.06 -5.83
C GLU A 229 12.30 -13.40 -4.64
N THR A 230 12.82 -13.55 -3.42
CA THR A 230 12.18 -13.12 -2.16
C THR A 230 11.53 -11.74 -2.23
N GLU A 231 12.26 -10.75 -2.77
CA GLU A 231 11.80 -9.35 -2.81
C GLU A 231 10.53 -9.15 -3.64
N LYS A 232 10.36 -9.92 -4.72
CA LYS A 232 9.22 -9.80 -5.64
C LYS A 232 8.25 -10.98 -5.58
N TYR A 233 8.49 -11.94 -4.70
CA TYR A 233 7.59 -13.09 -4.50
C TYR A 233 6.16 -12.69 -4.12
N PRO A 234 5.92 -11.74 -3.18
CA PRO A 234 4.56 -11.27 -2.89
C PRO A 234 3.87 -10.62 -4.11
N HIS A 235 4.65 -10.03 -5.03
CA HIS A 235 4.14 -9.31 -6.20
C HIS A 235 3.54 -10.25 -7.23
N VAL A 236 4.23 -11.36 -7.54
CA VAL A 236 3.73 -12.39 -8.48
C VAL A 236 2.71 -13.35 -7.86
N THR A 237 2.51 -13.30 -6.53
CA THR A 237 1.58 -14.16 -5.78
C THR A 237 0.40 -13.37 -5.24
N PHE A 238 0.51 -12.82 -4.03
CA PHE A 238 -0.54 -12.09 -3.32
C PHE A 238 -1.12 -10.93 -4.14
N PHE A 239 -0.27 -10.02 -4.64
CA PHE A 239 -0.74 -8.84 -5.38
C PHE A 239 -1.30 -9.21 -6.75
N PHE A 240 -0.63 -10.09 -7.50
CA PHE A 240 -1.11 -10.58 -8.79
C PHE A 240 -2.46 -11.32 -8.67
N ASN A 241 -2.71 -11.97 -7.53
CA ASN A 241 -3.98 -12.64 -7.22
C ASN A 241 -5.06 -11.68 -6.69
N GLY A 242 -4.79 -10.38 -6.61
CA GLY A 242 -5.77 -9.38 -6.16
C GLY A 242 -5.97 -9.36 -4.65
N GLY A 243 -4.91 -9.62 -3.87
CA GLY A 243 -4.92 -9.64 -2.41
C GLY A 243 -5.19 -11.01 -1.79
N ARG A 244 -5.14 -12.09 -2.57
CA ARG A 244 -5.38 -13.46 -2.11
C ARG A 244 -4.07 -14.20 -1.83
N GLU A 245 -3.89 -14.65 -0.59
CA GLU A 245 -2.72 -15.41 -0.15
C GLU A 245 -2.74 -16.86 -0.67
N GLU A 246 -3.86 -17.57 -0.48
CA GLU A 246 -4.06 -18.95 -0.91
C GLU A 246 -3.87 -19.11 -2.44
N PRO A 247 -3.02 -20.04 -2.91
CA PRO A 247 -2.90 -20.33 -4.34
C PRO A 247 -4.24 -20.75 -4.97
N PHE A 248 -4.39 -20.51 -6.28
CA PHE A 248 -5.48 -21.10 -7.06
C PHE A 248 -5.22 -22.60 -7.34
N GLU A 249 -6.27 -23.38 -7.62
CA GLU A 249 -6.10 -24.74 -8.11
C GLU A 249 -5.31 -24.75 -9.43
N GLY A 250 -4.28 -25.60 -9.51
CA GLY A 250 -3.34 -25.61 -10.62
C GLY A 250 -2.28 -24.49 -10.60
N GLU A 251 -2.23 -23.66 -9.55
CA GLU A 251 -1.15 -22.69 -9.31
C GLU A 251 0.02 -23.32 -8.55
N GLN A 252 1.20 -23.28 -9.16
CA GLN A 252 2.48 -23.61 -8.53
C GLN A 252 3.28 -22.32 -8.30
N ARG A 253 3.96 -22.22 -7.15
CA ARG A 253 4.81 -21.08 -6.80
C ARG A 253 6.25 -21.53 -6.61
N LEU A 254 7.18 -20.84 -7.25
CA LEU A 254 8.62 -21.09 -7.16
C LEU A 254 9.27 -19.84 -6.54
N LEU A 255 10.02 -20.04 -5.45
CA LEU A 255 10.71 -18.98 -4.72
C LEU A 255 12.22 -19.20 -4.81
N CYS A 256 12.93 -18.24 -5.38
CA CYS A 256 14.39 -18.19 -5.34
C CYS A 256 14.83 -17.30 -4.16
N PRO A 257 15.62 -17.78 -3.19
CA PRO A 257 16.05 -16.92 -2.08
C PRO A 257 16.95 -15.78 -2.57
N SER A 258 16.53 -14.52 -2.37
CA SER A 258 17.37 -13.34 -2.64
C SER A 258 18.68 -13.39 -1.84
N PRO A 259 19.78 -12.79 -2.34
CA PRO A 259 21.05 -12.82 -1.64
C PRO A 259 20.99 -12.05 -0.32
N LYS A 260 21.74 -12.55 0.67
CA LYS A 260 21.86 -11.92 2.00
C LYS A 260 22.94 -10.85 1.98
N VAL A 261 22.63 -9.71 1.38
CA VAL A 261 23.49 -8.52 1.30
C VAL A 261 22.82 -7.33 2.00
N ALA A 262 23.62 -6.34 2.41
CA ALA A 262 23.08 -5.14 3.08
C ALA A 262 22.28 -4.27 2.11
N THR A 263 22.78 -4.11 0.88
CA THR A 263 22.15 -3.42 -0.24
C THR A 263 22.52 -4.17 -1.53
N TYR A 264 21.63 -4.15 -2.53
CA TYR A 264 21.78 -5.02 -3.70
C TYR A 264 22.81 -4.54 -4.73
N ASP A 265 23.34 -3.32 -4.60
CA ASP A 265 24.51 -2.87 -5.37
C ASP A 265 25.75 -3.76 -5.15
N LEU A 266 25.84 -4.41 -3.99
CA LEU A 266 26.90 -5.36 -3.66
C LEU A 266 26.81 -6.67 -4.44
N GLN A 267 25.61 -7.02 -4.92
CA GLN A 267 25.36 -8.21 -5.75
C GLN A 267 24.26 -7.93 -6.79
N PRO A 268 24.54 -7.13 -7.84
CA PRO A 268 23.52 -6.66 -8.77
C PRO A 268 22.85 -7.77 -9.59
N GLU A 269 23.51 -8.91 -9.73
CA GLU A 269 22.95 -10.11 -10.35
C GLU A 269 21.82 -10.76 -9.55
N MET A 270 21.68 -10.40 -8.27
CA MET A 270 20.71 -10.94 -7.31
C MET A 270 20.52 -12.44 -7.48
N SER A 271 19.28 -12.91 -7.70
CA SER A 271 18.97 -14.32 -7.94
C SER A 271 18.39 -14.55 -9.35
N ALA A 272 18.73 -13.70 -10.31
CA ALA A 272 18.20 -13.79 -11.68
C ALA A 272 18.59 -15.10 -12.38
N TYR A 273 19.81 -15.59 -12.14
CA TYR A 273 20.27 -16.85 -12.72
C TYR A 273 19.53 -18.06 -12.14
N GLU A 274 19.25 -18.04 -10.84
CA GLU A 274 18.45 -19.06 -10.16
C GLU A 274 17.01 -19.08 -10.69
N ILE A 275 16.39 -17.91 -10.88
CA ILE A 275 15.06 -17.80 -11.50
C ILE A 275 15.06 -18.42 -12.90
N ARG A 276 16.07 -18.09 -13.72
CA ARG A 276 16.26 -18.67 -15.06
C ARG A 276 16.38 -20.20 -14.98
N ASP A 277 17.24 -20.70 -14.11
CA ASP A 277 17.57 -22.12 -14.00
C ASP A 277 16.39 -22.95 -13.46
N GLU A 278 15.54 -22.35 -12.62
CA GLU A 278 14.31 -22.99 -12.12
C GLU A 278 13.18 -22.98 -13.17
N ILE A 279 13.00 -21.91 -13.94
CA ILE A 279 11.86 -21.82 -14.88
C ILE A 279 12.08 -22.59 -16.19
N ILE A 280 13.31 -22.63 -16.71
CA ILE A 280 13.61 -23.27 -18.01
C ILE A 280 13.18 -24.75 -18.04
N PRO A 281 13.46 -25.58 -17.02
CA PRO A 281 12.99 -26.96 -16.97
C PRO A 281 11.46 -27.08 -17.02
N GLU A 282 10.71 -26.20 -16.35
CA GLU A 282 9.24 -26.22 -16.37
C GLU A 282 8.68 -25.86 -17.75
N LEU A 283 9.31 -24.90 -18.44
CA LEU A 283 8.97 -24.58 -19.82
C LEU A 283 9.23 -25.78 -20.74
N GLN A 284 10.37 -26.44 -20.61
CA GLN A 284 10.73 -27.62 -21.42
C GLN A 284 9.79 -28.82 -21.23
N LYS A 285 9.14 -28.95 -20.08
CA LYS A 285 8.11 -29.99 -19.87
C LYS A 285 6.86 -29.75 -20.72
N GLY A 286 6.56 -28.50 -21.08
CA GLY A 286 5.40 -28.16 -21.91
C GLY A 286 4.04 -28.36 -21.22
N GLU A 287 4.00 -28.55 -19.90
CA GLU A 287 2.78 -28.88 -19.15
C GLU A 287 2.03 -27.66 -18.60
N VAL A 288 2.71 -26.53 -18.43
CA VAL A 288 2.13 -25.31 -17.86
C VAL A 288 1.42 -24.50 -18.94
N ASP A 289 0.29 -23.87 -18.59
CA ASP A 289 -0.50 -23.02 -19.50
C ASP A 289 -0.27 -21.51 -19.27
N PHE A 290 0.38 -21.08 -18.18
CA PHE A 290 0.69 -19.67 -17.91
C PHE A 290 1.87 -19.52 -16.95
N VAL A 291 2.76 -18.55 -17.19
CA VAL A 291 3.87 -18.24 -16.28
C VAL A 291 3.93 -16.74 -16.01
N CYS A 292 3.88 -16.37 -14.72
CA CYS A 292 4.20 -15.02 -14.27
C CYS A 292 5.58 -15.03 -13.61
N LEU A 293 6.55 -14.39 -14.27
CA LEU A 293 7.95 -14.32 -13.82
C LEU A 293 8.36 -12.86 -13.58
N ASN A 294 9.06 -12.62 -12.48
CA ASN A 294 9.58 -11.30 -12.15
C ASN A 294 11.08 -11.33 -11.89
N PHE A 295 11.83 -10.47 -12.61
CA PHE A 295 13.22 -10.17 -12.30
C PHE A 295 13.30 -8.87 -11.50
N ALA A 296 13.70 -8.99 -10.22
CA ALA A 296 13.70 -7.90 -9.25
C ALA A 296 14.85 -6.89 -9.45
N ASN A 297 15.90 -7.28 -10.17
CA ASN A 297 17.20 -6.60 -10.18
C ASN A 297 17.13 -5.11 -10.54
N PRO A 298 16.49 -4.69 -11.65
CA PRO A 298 16.55 -3.29 -12.08
C PRO A 298 15.73 -2.36 -11.18
N ASP A 299 15.03 -2.90 -10.18
CA ASP A 299 14.38 -2.11 -9.17
C ASP A 299 15.15 -2.09 -7.86
N MET A 300 15.40 -3.28 -7.33
CA MET A 300 16.04 -3.42 -6.03
C MET A 300 17.46 -2.83 -6.03
N VAL A 301 18.14 -2.88 -7.18
CA VAL A 301 19.42 -2.20 -7.39
C VAL A 301 19.22 -0.73 -7.78
N GLY A 302 18.16 -0.37 -8.51
CA GLY A 302 17.85 1.03 -8.82
C GLY A 302 17.66 1.90 -7.57
N HIS A 303 17.06 1.32 -6.53
CA HIS A 303 16.91 1.95 -5.22
C HIS A 303 18.21 2.33 -4.49
N THR A 304 19.37 1.82 -4.93
CA THR A 304 20.65 2.21 -4.34
C THR A 304 21.19 3.51 -4.91
N GLY A 305 20.70 3.94 -6.08
CA GLY A 305 21.22 5.11 -6.79
C GLY A 305 22.62 4.89 -7.40
N ASP A 306 23.14 3.65 -7.37
CA ASP A 306 24.43 3.28 -7.96
C ASP A 306 24.25 2.92 -9.44
N MET A 307 24.71 3.82 -10.32
CA MET A 307 24.59 3.67 -11.77
C MET A 307 25.33 2.43 -12.30
N ASP A 308 26.53 2.14 -11.81
CA ASP A 308 27.34 1.02 -12.33
C ASP A 308 26.72 -0.32 -11.93
N ALA A 309 26.22 -0.40 -10.69
CA ALA A 309 25.45 -1.54 -10.22
C ALA A 309 24.15 -1.73 -11.01
N ALA A 310 23.40 -0.65 -11.25
CA ALA A 310 22.17 -0.67 -12.04
C ALA A 310 22.39 -1.16 -13.47
N ILE A 311 23.49 -0.74 -14.12
CA ILE A 311 23.88 -1.25 -15.45
C ILE A 311 24.10 -2.75 -15.39
N LYS A 312 24.87 -3.25 -14.42
CA LYS A 312 25.14 -4.69 -14.25
C LYS A 312 23.88 -5.50 -13.96
N ALA A 313 22.94 -4.93 -13.19
CA ALA A 313 21.63 -5.51 -12.93
C ALA A 313 20.84 -5.69 -14.23
N CYS A 314 20.72 -4.63 -15.03
CA CYS A 314 20.04 -4.66 -16.33
C CYS A 314 20.70 -5.64 -17.31
N GLU A 315 22.03 -5.66 -17.42
CA GLU A 315 22.76 -6.60 -18.28
C GLU A 315 22.59 -8.06 -17.83
N THR A 316 22.44 -8.31 -16.53
CA THR A 316 22.18 -9.65 -16.00
C THR A 316 20.78 -10.11 -16.36
N VAL A 317 19.79 -9.23 -16.20
CA VAL A 317 18.40 -9.51 -16.59
C VAL A 317 18.29 -9.72 -18.09
N ASP A 318 18.97 -8.94 -18.93
CA ASP A 318 18.98 -9.15 -20.39
C ASP A 318 19.44 -10.57 -20.78
N LYS A 319 20.54 -11.04 -20.17
CA LYS A 319 21.06 -12.40 -20.41
C LYS A 319 20.06 -13.47 -19.96
N CYS A 320 19.49 -13.34 -18.76
CA CYS A 320 18.53 -14.31 -18.24
C CYS A 320 17.22 -14.29 -19.04
N ALA A 321 16.72 -13.10 -19.40
CA ALA A 321 15.56 -12.90 -20.24
C ALA A 321 15.73 -13.59 -21.59
N LYS A 322 16.88 -13.41 -22.25
CA LYS A 322 17.20 -14.08 -23.51
C LYS A 322 17.10 -15.60 -23.37
N ASP A 323 17.70 -16.18 -22.33
CA ASP A 323 17.70 -17.64 -22.13
C ASP A 323 16.26 -18.16 -21.89
N VAL A 324 15.48 -17.48 -21.04
CA VAL A 324 14.08 -17.84 -20.76
C VAL A 324 13.21 -17.70 -21.99
N ILE A 325 13.26 -16.57 -22.71
CA ILE A 325 12.47 -16.31 -23.93
C ILE A 325 12.83 -17.32 -25.03
N THR A 326 14.11 -17.68 -25.15
CA THR A 326 14.56 -18.69 -26.12
C THR A 326 13.97 -20.05 -25.79
N ALA A 327 14.07 -20.49 -24.54
CA ALA A 327 13.48 -21.75 -24.09
C ALA A 327 11.95 -21.75 -24.27
N ALA A 328 11.29 -20.62 -23.98
CA ALA A 328 9.87 -20.45 -24.17
C ALA A 328 9.46 -20.65 -25.64
N THR A 329 10.11 -19.90 -26.54
CA THR A 329 9.84 -19.93 -27.97
C THR A 329 10.05 -21.33 -28.55
N GLN A 330 11.14 -22.01 -28.17
CA GLN A 330 11.43 -23.37 -28.60
C GLN A 330 10.40 -24.41 -28.16
N ASN A 331 9.65 -24.13 -27.09
CA ASN A 331 8.61 -25.00 -26.56
C ASN A 331 7.19 -24.52 -26.90
N GLY A 332 7.06 -23.59 -27.86
CA GLY A 332 5.78 -23.17 -28.42
C GLY A 332 5.01 -22.14 -27.57
N TYR A 333 5.72 -21.45 -26.66
CA TYR A 333 5.15 -20.39 -25.83
C TYR A 333 5.24 -19.02 -26.48
N SER A 334 4.25 -18.18 -26.18
CA SER A 334 4.26 -16.75 -26.48
C SER A 334 4.85 -16.01 -25.28
N THR A 335 5.61 -14.93 -25.48
CA THR A 335 6.14 -14.14 -24.35
C THR A 335 5.72 -12.68 -24.48
N ILE A 336 5.23 -12.11 -23.37
CA ILE A 336 5.02 -10.69 -23.20
C ILE A 336 6.10 -10.19 -22.25
N VAL A 337 7.02 -9.36 -22.76
CA VAL A 337 8.02 -8.67 -21.93
C VAL A 337 7.47 -7.29 -21.60
N ILE A 338 7.36 -6.97 -20.31
CA ILE A 338 6.81 -5.71 -19.82
C ILE A 338 7.48 -5.32 -18.49
N ALA A 339 7.34 -4.06 -18.07
CA ALA A 339 7.62 -3.65 -16.70
C ALA A 339 6.33 -3.26 -15.97
N ASP A 340 6.31 -3.45 -14.66
CA ASP A 340 5.25 -2.91 -13.80
C ASP A 340 5.30 -1.37 -13.71
N HIS A 341 6.45 -0.72 -13.98
CA HIS A 341 6.69 0.74 -13.82
C HIS A 341 8.12 1.18 -14.24
N GLY A 342 8.61 2.40 -13.90
CA GLY A 342 10.00 2.93 -14.11
C GLY A 342 10.90 3.14 -12.83
N ASN A 343 12.24 2.94 -12.91
CA ASN A 343 13.28 3.13 -11.86
C ASN A 343 14.68 3.38 -12.48
N CYS A 344 15.44 2.31 -12.79
CA CYS A 344 16.83 2.36 -13.30
C CYS A 344 17.05 3.16 -14.59
N GLU A 345 16.02 3.54 -15.34
CA GLU A 345 16.17 4.45 -16.47
C GLU A 345 16.44 5.89 -16.05
N THR A 346 16.23 6.24 -14.77
CA THR A 346 16.59 7.54 -14.19
C THR A 346 17.30 7.35 -12.85
N MET A 347 18.61 7.11 -12.89
CA MET A 347 19.45 6.90 -11.69
C MET A 347 20.04 8.19 -11.09
N VAL A 348 19.88 9.33 -11.77
CA VAL A 348 20.45 10.63 -11.34
C VAL A 348 19.41 11.72 -11.54
N ASN A 349 19.18 12.52 -10.49
CA ASN A 349 18.29 13.68 -10.53
C ASN A 349 18.89 14.82 -11.36
N SER A 350 18.07 15.82 -11.71
CA SER A 350 18.53 17.00 -12.46
C SER A 350 19.62 17.81 -11.74
N ASP A 351 19.70 17.73 -10.42
CA ASP A 351 20.72 18.40 -9.60
C ASP A 351 22.01 17.57 -9.44
N GLY A 352 22.08 16.37 -10.04
CA GLY A 352 23.22 15.46 -9.96
C GLY A 352 23.22 14.53 -8.75
N SER A 353 22.23 14.62 -7.86
CA SER A 353 22.08 13.66 -6.76
C SER A 353 21.59 12.29 -7.25
N PRO A 354 21.92 11.18 -6.57
CA PRO A 354 21.38 9.87 -6.92
C PRO A 354 19.86 9.87 -6.83
N ASN A 355 19.20 9.33 -7.85
CA ASN A 355 17.78 9.06 -7.81
C ASN A 355 17.57 7.61 -7.37
N THR A 356 17.02 7.45 -6.17
CA THR A 356 16.70 6.14 -5.57
C THR A 356 15.21 5.83 -5.63
N ALA A 357 14.43 6.68 -6.30
CA ALA A 357 12.99 6.58 -6.39
C ALA A 357 12.55 6.16 -7.79
N HIS A 358 11.30 5.73 -7.83
CA HIS A 358 10.64 5.37 -9.06
C HIS A 358 10.32 6.57 -9.93
N THR A 359 10.06 6.29 -11.20
CA THR A 359 9.71 7.30 -12.19
C THR A 359 8.26 7.18 -12.63
N THR A 360 7.83 8.14 -13.44
CA THR A 360 6.53 8.11 -14.12
C THR A 360 6.68 7.83 -15.62
N ASN A 361 7.85 7.33 -16.03
CA ASN A 361 8.11 7.00 -17.42
C ASN A 361 7.23 5.82 -17.87
N PRO A 362 6.82 5.78 -19.15
CA PRO A 362 6.10 4.63 -19.68
C PRO A 362 6.98 3.37 -19.70
N VAL A 363 6.35 2.21 -19.58
CA VAL A 363 7.01 0.91 -19.60
C VAL A 363 7.05 0.32 -21.00
N PRO A 364 8.10 -0.43 -21.37
CA PRO A 364 8.11 -1.15 -22.64
C PRO A 364 7.06 -2.27 -22.63
N LEU A 365 6.50 -2.57 -23.80
CA LEU A 365 5.65 -3.73 -24.02
C LEU A 365 6.10 -4.43 -25.32
N ILE A 366 6.63 -5.64 -25.19
CA ILE A 366 7.18 -6.40 -26.32
C ILE A 366 6.46 -7.75 -26.40
N LEU A 367 5.92 -8.06 -27.57
CA LEU A 367 5.33 -9.36 -27.88
C LEU A 367 6.31 -10.22 -28.67
N VAL A 368 6.65 -11.39 -28.14
CA VAL A 368 7.44 -12.42 -28.82
C VAL A 368 6.50 -13.59 -29.14
N ASP A 369 6.10 -13.68 -30.40
CA ASP A 369 5.14 -14.68 -30.88
C ASP A 369 5.42 -15.10 -32.34
N GLU A 370 5.14 -16.36 -32.67
CA GLU A 370 5.31 -16.91 -34.02
C GLU A 370 4.31 -16.35 -35.03
N ASP A 371 3.06 -16.13 -34.62
CA ASP A 371 1.95 -15.73 -35.50
C ASP A 371 1.59 -14.24 -35.33
N LEU A 372 1.49 -13.76 -34.10
CA LEU A 372 1.14 -12.38 -33.77
C LEU A 372 2.36 -11.47 -33.97
N LYS A 373 2.18 -10.38 -34.73
CA LYS A 373 3.26 -9.45 -35.11
C LYS A 373 3.07 -8.02 -34.62
N GLU A 374 1.90 -7.73 -34.05
CA GLU A 374 1.55 -6.40 -33.60
C GLU A 374 0.93 -6.48 -32.19
N ILE A 375 1.33 -5.54 -31.36
CA ILE A 375 0.72 -5.27 -30.05
C ILE A 375 0.59 -3.76 -29.92
N LYS A 376 -0.55 -3.30 -29.42
CA LYS A 376 -0.85 -1.86 -29.27
C LYS A 376 -0.38 -1.35 -27.92
N ASP A 377 -0.13 -0.05 -27.85
CA ASP A 377 0.06 0.66 -26.59
C ASP A 377 -1.22 0.60 -25.72
N GLY A 378 -1.04 0.66 -24.40
CA GLY A 378 -2.13 0.58 -23.44
C GLY A 378 -1.71 0.89 -22.01
N VAL A 379 -2.48 0.39 -21.05
CA VAL A 379 -2.16 0.45 -19.61
C VAL A 379 -2.02 -0.95 -19.04
N LEU A 380 -1.44 -1.09 -17.84
CA LEU A 380 -1.22 -2.40 -17.19
C LEU A 380 -2.49 -3.26 -17.09
N GLY A 381 -3.65 -2.63 -16.91
CA GLY A 381 -4.93 -3.33 -16.86
C GLY A 381 -5.35 -4.02 -18.17
N ASP A 382 -4.75 -3.68 -19.30
CA ASP A 382 -5.00 -4.30 -20.61
C ASP A 382 -4.26 -5.64 -20.78
N ILE A 383 -3.29 -5.96 -19.91
CA ILE A 383 -2.46 -7.17 -20.03
C ILE A 383 -3.25 -8.45 -19.77
N ALA A 384 -4.06 -8.50 -18.71
CA ALA A 384 -4.89 -9.68 -18.43
C ALA A 384 -5.91 -9.98 -19.57
N PRO A 385 -6.68 -8.99 -20.09
CA PRO A 385 -7.47 -9.15 -21.31
C PRO A 385 -6.67 -9.66 -22.53
N THR A 386 -5.46 -9.14 -22.73
CA THR A 386 -4.57 -9.56 -23.84
C THR A 386 -4.22 -11.04 -23.72
N ILE A 387 -3.83 -11.48 -22.51
CA ILE A 387 -3.50 -12.87 -22.22
C ILE A 387 -4.71 -13.78 -22.46
N LEU A 388 -5.88 -13.43 -21.93
CA LEU A 388 -7.09 -14.22 -22.13
C LEU A 388 -7.45 -14.35 -23.61
N LYS A 389 -7.34 -13.26 -24.39
CA LYS A 389 -7.60 -13.26 -25.83
C LYS A 389 -6.64 -14.19 -26.57
N MET A 390 -5.34 -14.12 -26.27
CA MET A 390 -4.33 -15.00 -26.88
C MET A 390 -4.58 -16.48 -26.52
N MET A 391 -5.08 -16.76 -25.30
CA MET A 391 -5.44 -18.11 -24.86
C MET A 391 -6.78 -18.61 -25.42
N GLY A 392 -7.53 -17.76 -26.11
CA GLY A 392 -8.89 -18.07 -26.57
C GLY A 392 -9.89 -18.22 -25.42
N ILE A 393 -9.63 -17.60 -24.27
CA ILE A 393 -10.50 -17.60 -23.09
C ILE A 393 -11.37 -16.34 -23.11
N ALA A 394 -12.65 -16.48 -22.79
CA ALA A 394 -13.57 -15.35 -22.72
C ALA A 394 -13.18 -14.42 -21.56
N GLN A 395 -13.11 -13.13 -21.86
CA GLN A 395 -12.88 -12.09 -20.85
C GLN A 395 -14.11 -11.95 -19.94
N PRO A 396 -13.95 -11.99 -18.60
CA PRO A 396 -15.05 -11.77 -17.67
C PRO A 396 -15.48 -10.29 -17.65
N GLU A 397 -16.74 -10.02 -17.31
CA GLU A 397 -17.30 -8.65 -17.28
C GLU A 397 -16.56 -7.71 -16.31
N LEU A 398 -15.99 -8.24 -15.22
CA LEU A 398 -15.23 -7.46 -14.25
C LEU A 398 -13.88 -6.95 -14.79
N MET A 399 -13.32 -7.59 -15.81
CA MET A 399 -12.16 -7.05 -16.52
C MET A 399 -12.67 -6.03 -17.54
N THR A 400 -12.58 -4.74 -17.22
CA THR A 400 -13.16 -3.65 -18.03
C THR A 400 -12.25 -3.13 -19.15
N ARG A 401 -11.00 -3.56 -19.15
CA ARG A 401 -9.94 -3.19 -20.10
C ARG A 401 -9.99 -4.05 -21.36
N LYS A 402 -9.22 -3.70 -22.40
CA LYS A 402 -9.33 -4.38 -23.72
C LYS A 402 -8.00 -4.98 -24.12
N ALA A 403 -8.06 -6.13 -24.79
CA ALA A 403 -6.87 -6.78 -25.33
C ALA A 403 -6.13 -5.87 -26.34
N LEU A 404 -4.80 -5.94 -26.31
CA LEU A 404 -3.89 -5.12 -27.12
C LEU A 404 -3.50 -5.79 -28.45
N VAL A 405 -3.85 -7.07 -28.63
CA VAL A 405 -3.75 -7.84 -29.88
C VAL A 405 -5.11 -8.00 -30.53
#